data_AF-A0A6M1M069-F1
#
_entry.id   AF-A0A6M1M069-F1
#
_cell.length_a   1.000
_cell.length_b   1.000
_cell.length_c   1.000
_cell.angle_alpha   90.00
_cell.angle_beta   90.00
_cell.angle_gamma   90.00
#
_symmetry.space_group_name_H-M   'P 1'
#
loop_
_entity.id
_entity.type
_entity.pdbx_description
1 polymer ?
#
loop_
_entity_poly.entity_id
_entity_poly.type
_entity_poly.pdbx_seq_one_letter_code
_entity_poly.pdbx_strand_id
1 'polypeptide(L)' 'VRHRVRAIQLKQWRRGPTIYRALLALGAKPEGALPVAANSRRWWRNSGMALNGVLTLAWTDKLGLPRLA' A
#
# COMPACT_ATOMS: atom_id res chain seq x y z
N VAL A 1 1.87 7.31 -12.20
CA VAL A 1 0.58 6.68 -11.78
C VAL A 1 0.67 5.86 -10.48
N ARG A 2 1.68 4.99 -10.31
CA ARG A 2 1.80 4.08 -9.15
C ARG A 2 1.59 4.73 -7.76
N HIS A 3 2.16 5.91 -7.54
CA HIS A 3 2.02 6.62 -6.26
C HIS A 3 0.55 6.95 -5.94
N ARG A 4 -0.23 7.41 -6.94
CA ARG A 4 -1.66 7.70 -6.77
C ARG A 4 -2.47 6.42 -6.53
N VAL A 5 -2.15 5.34 -7.25
CA VAL A 5 -2.80 4.03 -7.05
C VAL A 5 -2.63 3.53 -5.63
N ARG A 6 -1.40 3.58 -5.10
CA ARG A 6 -1.10 3.24 -3.70
C ARG A 6 -1.88 4.10 -2.71
N ALA A 7 -1.99 5.40 -2.97
CA ALA A 7 -2.74 6.31 -2.11
C ALA A 7 -4.24 6.01 -2.13
N ILE A 8 -4.79 5.65 -3.29
CA ILE A 8 -6.19 5.21 -3.44
C ILE A 8 -6.40 3.88 -2.71
N GLN A 9 -5.48 2.92 -2.82
CA GLN A 9 -5.56 1.65 -2.10
C GLN A 9 -5.62 1.86 -0.58
N LEU A 10 -4.74 2.72 -0.03
CA LEU A 10 -4.76 3.07 1.39
C LEU A 10 -6.05 3.78 1.79
N LYS A 11 -6.59 4.65 0.93
CA LYS A 11 -7.88 5.32 1.13
C LYS A 11 -9.04 4.32 1.18
N GLN A 12 -9.03 3.28 0.33
CA GLN A 12 -10.03 2.21 0.35
C GLN A 12 -9.98 1.41 1.65
N TRP A 13 -8.79 1.02 2.11
CA TRP A 13 -8.65 0.30 3.38
C TRP A 13 -9.01 1.16 4.59
N ARG A 14 -8.71 2.47 4.55
CA ARG A 14 -9.13 3.55 5.46
C ARG A 14 -8.68 3.43 6.93
N ARG A 15 -8.78 2.24 7.54
CA ARG A 15 -8.52 1.97 8.96
C ARG A 15 -7.17 1.27 9.11
N GLY A 16 -6.38 1.69 10.10
CA GLY A 16 -5.08 1.10 10.41
C GLY A 16 -5.10 -0.43 10.57
N PRO A 17 -6.04 -1.02 11.35
CA PRO A 17 -6.13 -2.47 11.48
C PRO A 17 -6.38 -3.19 10.14
N THR A 18 -7.22 -2.62 9.27
CA THR A 18 -7.48 -3.14 7.93
C THR A 18 -6.23 -3.07 7.06
N ILE A 19 -5.52 -1.94 7.08
CA ILE A 19 -4.24 -1.77 6.38
C ILE A 19 -3.22 -2.81 6.87
N TYR A 20 -3.07 -2.96 8.18
CA TYR A 20 -2.12 -3.92 8.76
C TYR A 20 -2.41 -5.35 8.30
N ARG A 21 -3.66 -5.82 8.44
CA ARG A 21 -4.06 -7.17 8.02
C ARG A 21 -3.88 -7.38 6.52
N ALA A 22 -4.24 -6.40 5.70
CA ALA A 22 -4.08 -6.49 4.25
C ALA A 22 -2.60 -6.54 3.84
N LEU A 23 -1.73 -5.75 4.49
CA LEU A 23 -0.30 -5.78 4.21
C LEU A 23 0.33 -7.12 4.61
N LEU A 24 -0.04 -7.69 5.76
CA LEU A 24 0.41 -9.03 6.15
C LEU A 24 -0.06 -10.11 5.16
N ALA A 25 -1.32 -10.04 4.71
CA ALA A 25 -1.84 -10.96 3.69
C ALA A 25 -1.11 -10.84 2.35
N LEU A 26 -0.54 -9.67 2.05
CA LEU A 26 0.31 -9.43 0.88
C LEU A 26 1.79 -9.83 1.11
N GLY A 27 2.12 -10.41 2.27
CA GLY A 27 3.48 -10.87 2.60
C GLY A 27 4.39 -9.81 3.20
N ALA A 28 3.85 -8.67 3.65
CA ALA A 28 4.65 -7.67 4.35
C ALA A 28 5.14 -8.21 5.70
N LYS A 29 6.36 -7.86 6.08
CA LYS A 29 6.83 -8.05 7.45
C LYS A 29 6.09 -7.11 8.42
N PRO A 30 5.80 -7.53 9.66
CA PRO A 30 5.15 -6.69 10.66
C PRO A 30 5.84 -5.33 10.85
N GLU A 31 7.17 -5.31 10.86
CA GLU A 31 8.01 -4.10 10.98
C GLU A 31 7.71 -3.04 9.90
N GLY A 32 7.41 -3.49 8.68
CA GLY A 32 7.03 -2.59 7.58
C GLY A 32 5.55 -2.24 7.57
N ALA A 33 4.70 -3.14 8.06
CA ALA A 33 3.24 -2.97 8.07
C ALA A 33 2.75 -2.05 9.20
N LEU A 34 3.36 -2.14 10.39
CA LEU A 34 2.96 -1.38 11.58
C LEU A 34 3.03 0.13 11.37
N PRO A 35 4.14 0.70 10.86
CA PRO A 35 4.25 2.15 10.65
C PRO A 35 3.27 2.67 9.60
N VAL A 36 2.99 1.87 8.57
CA VAL A 36 2.01 2.22 7.53
C VAL A 36 0.60 2.25 8.12
N ALA A 37 0.24 1.23 8.91
CA ALA A 37 -1.04 1.14 9.59
C ALA A 37 -1.25 2.27 10.63
N ALA A 38 -0.22 2.60 11.40
CA ALA A 38 -0.26 3.72 12.36
C ALA A 38 -0.52 5.07 11.67
N ASN A 39 -0.02 5.22 10.44
CA ASN A 39 -0.21 6.42 9.61
C ASN A 39 -1.45 6.34 8.70
N SER A 40 -2.50 5.61 9.08
CA SER A 40 -3.70 5.38 8.25
C SER A 40 -4.50 6.62 7.87
N ARG A 41 -4.13 7.82 8.33
CA ARG A 41 -4.73 9.11 7.95
C ARG A 41 -3.88 9.91 6.96
N ARG A 42 -2.66 9.46 6.64
CA ARG A 42 -1.67 10.16 5.81
C ARG A 42 -1.35 9.39 4.53
N TRP A 43 -2.37 9.14 3.70
CA TRP A 43 -2.28 8.23 2.57
C TRP A 43 -1.25 8.64 1.51
N TRP A 44 -1.20 9.92 1.17
CA TRP A 44 -0.25 10.43 0.17
C TRP A 44 1.19 10.21 0.64
N ARG A 45 1.51 10.65 1.86
CA ARG A 45 2.85 10.48 2.45
C ARG A 45 3.23 9.01 2.59
N ASN A 46 2.34 8.15 3.09
CA ASN A 46 2.60 6.71 3.20
C ASN A 46 2.89 6.05 1.85
N SER A 47 2.26 6.54 0.77
CA SER A 47 2.44 5.98 -0.58
C SER A 47 3.81 6.24 -1.19
N GLY A 48 4.65 7.06 -0.55
CA GLY A 48 6.04 7.30 -0.92
C GLY A 48 7.07 6.55 -0.07
N MET A 49 6.65 5.83 0.98
CA MET A 49 7.57 5.25 1.99
C MET A 49 7.66 3.72 1.87
N ALA A 50 7.69 3.01 3.01
CA ALA A 50 7.83 1.56 3.13
C ALA A 50 6.83 0.74 2.30
N LEU A 51 5.69 1.33 1.94
CA LEU A 51 4.67 0.73 1.09
C LEU A 51 5.18 0.33 -0.30
N ASN A 52 6.26 0.95 -0.79
CA ASN A 52 6.84 0.65 -2.10
C ASN A 52 7.38 -0.78 -2.21
N GLY A 53 7.83 -1.37 -1.10
CA GLY A 53 8.32 -2.75 -1.04
C GLY A 53 7.22 -3.80 -1.00
N VAL A 54 5.98 -3.41 -0.65
CA VAL A 54 4.82 -4.33 -0.55
C VAL A 54 3.92 -4.18 -1.77
N LEU A 55 3.52 -2.95 -2.09
CA LEU A 55 2.72 -2.63 -3.27
C LEU A 55 3.63 -2.38 -4.48
N THR A 56 4.28 -3.44 -4.93
CA THR A 56 5.26 -3.45 -6.02
C THR A 56 4.61 -3.30 -7.40
N LEU A 57 5.43 -3.22 -8.45
CA LEU A 57 4.93 -3.26 -9.84
C LEU A 57 4.18 -4.57 -10.13
N ALA A 58 4.72 -5.70 -9.68
CA ALA A 58 4.09 -7.01 -9.84
C ALA A 58 2.71 -7.08 -9.15
N TRP A 59 2.54 -6.41 -8.01
CA TRP A 59 1.22 -6.28 -7.39
C TRP A 59 0.25 -5.48 -8.27
N THR A 60 0.68 -4.35 -8.83
CA THR A 60 -0.18 -3.58 -9.76
C THR A 60 -0.50 -4.36 -11.04
N ASP A 61 0.41 -5.19 -11.54
CA ASP A 61 0.18 -6.02 -12.73
C ASP A 61 -0.88 -7.10 -12.46
N LYS A 62 -0.85 -7.71 -11.26
CA LYS A 62 -1.88 -8.66 -10.81
C LYS A 62 -3.28 -8.05 -10.71
N LEU A 63 -3.37 -6.73 -10.55
CA LEU A 63 -4.64 -6.00 -10.60
C LEU A 63 -5.09 -5.65 -12.02
N GLY A 64 -4.30 -6.01 -13.06
CA GLY A 64 -4.61 -5.70 -14.45
C GLY A 64 -4.43 -4.23 -14.82
N LEU A 65 -3.67 -3.46 -14.03
CA LEU A 65 -3.42 -2.05 -14.35
C LEU A 65 -2.45 -1.93 -15.54
N PRO A 66 -2.77 -1.12 -16.56
CA PRO A 66 -1.89 -0.93 -17.70
C PRO A 66 -0.58 -0.26 -17.28
N ARG A 67 0.53 -0.78 -17.80
CA ARG A 67 1.84 -0.14 -17.69
C ARG A 67 1.87 1.01 -18.68
N LEU A 68 2.27 2.20 -18.21
CA LEU A 68 2.54 3.33 -19.09
C LEU A 68 4.02 3.25 -19.48
N ALA A 69 4.28 3.26 -20.79
CA ALA A 69 5.63 3.32 -21.38
C ALA A 69 6.26 4.69 -21.17
#